data_AF-A0A7Y3KR08-F1
#
_entry.id   AF-A0A7Y3KR08-F1
#
_cell.length_a   1.000
_cell.length_b   1.000
_cell.length_c   1.000
_cell.angle_alpha   90.00
_cell.angle_beta   90.00
_cell.angle_gamma   90.00
#
_symmetry.space_group_name_H-M   'P 1'
#
loop_
_entity.id
_entity.type
_entity.pdbx_description
1 polymer ?
#
loop_
_entity_poly.entity_id
_entity_poly.type
_entity_poly.pdbx_seq_one_letter_code
_entity_poly.pdbx_strand_id
1 'polypeptide(L)' 'MEPILATLDEAQRDLWSDLAPAARLGFVLYGVTAFALRYGHRLSIDFDFFTERALDKIALRSAMPLLQGATVLQ' A
#
# COMPACT_ATOMS: atom_id res chain seq x y z
N MET A 1 9.06 -6.34 13.86
CA MET A 1 7.81 -5.91 14.52
C MET A 1 6.72 -6.11 13.50
N GLU A 2 5.64 -6.76 13.89
CA GLU A 2 4.52 -7.06 13.00
C GLU A 2 3.56 -5.87 12.89
N PRO A 3 2.89 -5.66 11.74
CA PRO A 3 1.88 -4.61 11.58
C PRO A 3 0.59 -4.93 12.34
N ILE A 4 -0.03 -3.91 12.94
CA ILE A 4 -1.30 -4.00 13.66
C ILE A 4 -2.46 -3.90 12.66
N LEU A 5 -2.85 -5.03 12.07
CA LEU A 5 -3.89 -5.08 11.03
C LEU A 5 -5.32 -4.77 11.54
N ALA A 6 -5.51 -4.71 12.87
CA ALA A 6 -6.79 -4.35 13.47
C ALA A 6 -7.20 -2.88 13.18
N THR A 7 -6.27 -2.04 12.71
CA THR A 7 -6.58 -0.66 12.30
C THR A 7 -7.11 -0.54 10.87
N LEU A 8 -7.04 -1.63 10.09
CA LEU A 8 -7.60 -1.69 8.75
C LEU A 8 -9.07 -2.14 8.83
N ASP A 9 -9.93 -1.61 7.97
CA ASP A 9 -11.27 -2.19 7.77
C ASP A 9 -11.21 -3.49 6.95
N GLU A 10 -12.36 -4.09 6.66
CA GLU A 10 -12.44 -5.35 5.91
C GLU A 10 -11.91 -5.21 4.49
N ALA A 11 -12.36 -4.19 3.75
CA ALA A 11 -11.93 -3.96 2.38
C ALA A 11 -10.43 -3.67 2.27
N GLN A 12 -9.86 -2.97 3.25
CA GLN A 12 -8.42 -2.71 3.32
C GLN A 12 -7.61 -3.96 3.64
N ARG A 13 -8.14 -4.86 4.48
CA ARG A 13 -7.48 -6.15 4.73
C ARG A 13 -7.45 -7.02 3.49
N ASP A 14 -8.53 -7.03 2.71
CA ASP A 14 -8.57 -7.75 1.44
C ASP A 14 -7.53 -7.20 0.46
N LEU A 15 -7.38 -5.88 0.39
CA LEU A 15 -6.39 -5.24 -0.48
C LEU A 15 -4.94 -5.40 0.02
N TRP A 16 -4.73 -5.60 1.32
CA TRP A 16 -3.39 -5.57 1.94
C TRP A 16 -2.41 -6.59 1.34
N SER A 17 -2.87 -7.81 1.06
CA SER A 17 -2.03 -8.84 0.43
C SER A 17 -1.63 -8.48 -1.00
N ASP A 18 -2.52 -7.80 -1.71
CA ASP A 18 -2.30 -7.43 -3.11
C ASP A 18 -1.30 -6.27 -3.23
N LEU A 19 -1.09 -5.50 -2.15
CA LEU A 19 -0.12 -4.41 -2.05
C LEU A 19 1.29 -4.87 -1.64
N ALA A 20 1.45 -6.10 -1.15
CA ALA A 20 2.75 -6.66 -0.74
C ALA A 20 3.87 -6.57 -1.82
N PRO A 21 3.60 -6.68 -3.14
CA PRO A 21 4.61 -6.51 -4.17
C PRO A 21 5.26 -5.12 -4.19
N ALA A 22 4.59 -4.07 -3.69
CA ALA A 22 5.12 -2.71 -3.65
C ALA A 22 6.47 -2.64 -2.90
N ALA A 23 6.59 -3.35 -1.77
CA ALA A 23 7.83 -3.41 -1.01
C ALA A 23 9.00 -4.02 -1.81
N ARG A 24 8.73 -5.06 -2.62
CA ARG A 24 9.74 -5.70 -3.48
C ARG A 24 10.23 -4.79 -4.59
N LEU A 25 9.36 -3.89 -5.08
CA LEU A 25 9.72 -2.88 -6.07
C LEU A 25 10.47 -1.68 -5.46
N GLY A 26 10.62 -1.63 -4.14
CA GLY A 26 11.32 -0.56 -3.42
C GLY A 26 10.41 0.61 -3.06
N PHE A 27 9.09 0.39 -2.98
CA PHE A 27 8.18 1.34 -2.38
C PHE A 27 8.11 1.14 -0.87
N VAL A 28 7.89 2.24 -0.16
CA VAL A 28 7.72 2.29 1.28
C VAL A 28 6.36 2.92 1.58
N LEU A 29 5.60 2.29 2.47
CA LEU A 29 4.35 2.83 2.98
C LEU A 29 4.64 3.99 3.93
N TYR A 30 4.05 5.14 3.67
CA TYR A 30 4.14 6.35 4.49
C TYR A 30 2.74 6.83 4.89
N GLY A 31 2.70 8.03 5.47
CA GLY A 31 1.47 8.68 5.85
C GLY A 31 0.86 8.06 7.10
N VAL A 32 -0.41 8.37 7.30
CA VAL A 32 -1.16 8.00 8.49
C VAL A 32 -1.25 6.49 8.66
N THR A 33 -1.46 5.78 7.56
CA THR A 33 -1.64 4.32 7.56
C THR A 33 -0.39 3.61 8.03
N ALA A 34 0.81 4.09 7.68
CA ALA A 34 2.06 3.56 8.21
C ALA A 34 2.14 3.69 9.74
N PHE A 35 1.78 4.85 10.28
CA PHE A 35 1.74 5.07 11.73
C PHE A 35 0.65 4.24 12.43
N ALA A 36 -0.52 4.11 11.81
CA ALA A 36 -1.63 3.30 12.32
C ALA A 36 -1.23 1.82 12.43
N LEU A 37 -0.63 1.26 11.38
CA LEU A 37 -0.14 -0.12 11.38
C LEU A 37 1.02 -0.31 12.38
N ARG A 38 1.82 0.72 12.64
CA ARG A 38 2.94 0.64 13.57
C ARG A 38 2.50 0.71 15.05
N TYR A 39 1.51 1.53 15.36
CA TYR A 39 1.21 1.89 16.75
C TYR A 39 -0.26 1.67 17.17
N GLY A 40 -1.15 1.32 16.26
CA GLY A 40 -2.55 1.00 16.58
C GLY A 40 -3.42 2.19 16.95
N HIS A 41 -2.97 3.43 16.67
CA HIS A 41 -3.57 4.63 17.27
C HIS A 41 -4.92 5.06 16.68
N ARG A 42 -5.23 4.72 15.43
CA ARG A 42 -6.49 5.10 14.76
C ARG A 42 -6.74 4.32 13.47
N LEU A 43 -7.98 4.39 12.98
CA LEU A 43 -8.34 3.99 11.62
C LEU A 43 -7.76 4.97 10.59
N SER A 44 -7.36 4.44 9.43
CA SER A 44 -6.91 5.19 8.26
C SER A 44 -7.55 4.58 7.02
N ILE A 45 -7.77 5.34 5.95
CA ILE A 45 -8.64 4.91 4.83
C ILE A 45 -7.84 4.66 3.54
N ASP A 46 -6.67 5.27 3.37
CA ASP A 46 -5.82 5.22 2.18
C ASP A 46 -4.47 4.51 2.39
N PHE A 47 -3.77 4.18 1.30
CA PHE A 47 -2.40 3.68 1.34
C PHE A 47 -1.50 4.53 0.46
N ASP A 48 -0.54 5.22 1.07
CA ASP A 48 0.43 6.05 0.34
C ASP A 48 1.79 5.38 0.25
N PHE A 49 2.20 5.01 -0.95
CA PHE A 49 3.48 4.39 -1.23
C PHE A 49 4.42 5.35 -1.96
N PHE A 50 5.67 5.44 -1.49
CA PHE A 50 6.69 6.31 -2.07
C PHE A 50 7.96 5.52 -2.38
N THR A 51 8.70 5.96 -3.40
CA THR A 51 10.02 5.43 -3.72
C THR A 51 10.91 6.57 -4.21
N GLU A 52 12.20 6.49 -3.91
CA GLU A 52 13.22 7.40 -4.47
C GLU A 52 13.65 7.00 -5.89
N ARG A 53 13.25 5.81 -6.34
CA ARG A 53 13.59 5.27 -7.66
C ARG A 53 12.71 5.90 -8.73
N ALA A 54 13.20 5.90 -9.97
CA ALA A 54 12.35 6.24 -11.11
C ALA A 54 11.15 5.28 -11.18
N LEU A 55 9.96 5.84 -11.42
CA LEU A 55 8.72 5.07 -11.46
C LEU A 55 8.66 4.18 -12.72
N ASP A 56 8.84 2.88 -12.54
CA ASP A 56 8.58 1.88 -13.58
C ASP A 56 7.12 1.42 -13.56
N LYS A 57 6.30 2.05 -14.40
CA LYS A 57 4.87 1.77 -14.51
C LYS A 57 4.57 0.36 -15.05
N ILE A 58 5.48 -0.23 -15.82
CA ILE A 58 5.30 -1.57 -16.39
C ILE A 58 5.53 -2.61 -15.30
N ALA A 59 6.65 -2.49 -14.57
CA ALA A 59 6.94 -3.35 -13.43
C ALA A 59 5.84 -3.25 -12.36
N LEU A 60 5.36 -2.04 -12.08
CA LEU A 60 4.28 -1.79 -11.12
C LEU A 60 2.99 -2.55 -11.48
N ARG A 61 2.51 -2.40 -12.72
CA ARG A 61 1.27 -3.06 -13.19
C ARG A 61 1.43 -4.57 -13.37
N SER A 62 2.63 -5.04 -13.70
CA SER A 62 2.91 -6.47 -13.79
C SER A 62 2.94 -7.14 -12.42
N ALA A 63 3.46 -6.44 -11.40
CA ALA A 63 3.58 -6.98 -10.05
C ALA A 63 2.28 -6.86 -9.24
N MET A 64 1.43 -5.87 -9.55
CA MET A 64 0.16 -5.63 -8.86
C MET A 64 -1.01 -5.59 -9.86
N PRO A 65 -1.61 -6.75 -10.17
CA PRO A 65 -2.73 -6.85 -11.09
C PRO A 65 -3.95 -6.01 -10.68
N LEU A 66 -4.11 -5.70 -9.39
CA LEU A 66 -5.15 -4.80 -8.88
C LEU A 66 -5.15 -3.43 -9.56
N LEU A 67 -3.99 -2.99 -10.09
CA LEU A 67 -3.84 -1.72 -10.79
C LEU A 67 -4.31 -1.79 -12.25
N GLN A 68 -4.63 -2.98 -12.76
CA GLN A 68 -5.19 -3.14 -14.10
C GLN A 68 -6.64 -2.66 -14.09
N GLY A 69 -6.97 -1.73 -15.00
CA GLY A 69 -8.30 -1.11 -15.04
C GLY A 69 -8.55 -0.05 -13.95
N ALA A 70 -7.60 0.17 -13.05
CA ALA A 70 -7.67 1.27 -12.09
C ALA A 70 -7.58 2.64 -12.81
N THR A 71 -8.40 3.59 -12.38
CA THR A 71 -8.35 4.96 -12.89
C THR A 71 -7.14 5.70 -12.32
N VAL A 72 -6.24 6.14 -13.19
CA VAL A 72 -5.16 7.06 -12.80
C VAL A 72 -5.74 8.47 -12.72
N LEU A 73 -5.65 9.09 -11.54
CA LEU A 73 -6.27 10.38 -11.30
C LEU A 73 -5.36 11.59 -11.65
N GLN A 74 -4.02 11.44 -11.58
CA GLN A 74 -3.04 12.50 -11.88
C GLN A 74 -1.71 11.94 -12.40
#